data_AF-A0A6I2WLB9-F1
#
_entry.id   AF-A0A6I2WLB9-F1
#
_cell.length_a   1.000
_cell.length_b   1.000
_cell.length_c   1.000
_cell.angle_alpha   90.00
_cell.angle_beta   90.00
_cell.angle_gamma   90.00
#
_symmetry.space_group_name_H-M   'P 1'
#
loop_
_entity.id
_entity.type
_entity.pdbx_description
1 polymer ?
#
loop_
_entity_poly.entity_id
_entity_poly.type
_entity_poly.pdbx_seq_one_letter_code
_entity_poly.pdbx_strand_id
1 'polypeptide(L)' 'YVKENSGFSIGGVAPIGWTNPPAIVIIDEALSEYEVVWAAAGHPHAVFPSSFNELKSIANATALVVGA' A
#
# COMPACT_ATOMS: atom_id res chain seq x y z
N TYR A 1 -14.94 -11.10 -0.42
CA TYR A 1 -14.30 -10.33 0.67
C TYR A 1 -13.27 -9.30 0.19
N VAL A 2 -12.05 -9.66 -0.24
CA VAL A 2 -11.00 -8.66 -0.59
C VAL A 2 -11.45 -7.71 -1.70
N LYS A 3 -11.84 -8.25 -2.86
CA LYS A 3 -12.28 -7.46 -4.02
C LYS A 3 -13.51 -6.60 -3.76
N GLU A 4 -14.43 -7.07 -2.91
CA GLU A 4 -15.63 -6.30 -2.52
C GLU A 4 -15.30 -5.08 -1.67
N ASN A 5 -14.23 -5.14 -0.85
CA ASN A 5 -13.82 -4.04 0.01
C ASN A 5 -12.88 -3.07 -0.72
N SER A 6 -11.84 -3.60 -1.37
CA SER A 6 -10.80 -2.78 -1.99
C SER A 6 -11.10 -2.37 -3.43
N GLY A 7 -11.95 -3.13 -4.14
CA GLY A 7 -12.11 -2.99 -5.60
C GLY A 7 -11.04 -3.74 -6.41
N PHE A 8 -10.03 -4.33 -5.75
CA PHE A 8 -8.89 -4.99 -6.41
C PHE A 8 -8.92 -6.51 -6.20
N SER A 9 -8.39 -7.25 -7.19
CA SER A 9 -8.21 -8.69 -7.04
C SER A 9 -6.99 -9.02 -6.18
N ILE A 10 -7.01 -10.17 -5.51
CA ILE A 10 -5.87 -10.68 -4.73
C ILE A 10 -4.64 -10.77 -5.66
N GLY A 11 -3.47 -10.37 -5.15
CA GLY A 11 -2.23 -10.27 -5.92
C GLY A 11 -2.03 -8.94 -6.65
N GLY A 12 -3.01 -8.04 -6.62
CA GLY A 12 -2.91 -6.70 -7.23
C GLY A 12 -3.56 -5.60 -6.39
N VAL A 13 -3.71 -5.79 -5.07
CA VAL A 13 -4.37 -4.81 -4.20
C VAL A 13 -3.48 -3.59 -4.03
N ALA A 14 -3.86 -2.48 -4.64
CA ALA A 14 -3.12 -1.23 -4.52
C ALA A 14 -3.24 -0.63 -3.10
N PRO A 15 -2.25 0.13 -2.64
CA PRO A 15 -2.29 0.82 -1.34
C PRO A 15 -3.23 2.05 -1.35
N ILE A 16 -3.71 2.47 -2.52
CA ILE A 16 -4.55 3.64 -2.73
C ILE A 16 -5.73 3.30 -3.66
N GLY A 17 -6.74 4.17 -3.70
CA GLY A 17 -7.86 4.04 -4.64
C GLY A 17 -8.88 2.95 -4.27
N TRP A 18 -8.95 2.57 -3.00
CA TRP A 18 -9.94 1.60 -2.53
C TRP A 18 -11.36 2.15 -2.64
N THR A 19 -12.31 1.31 -3.06
CA THR A 19 -13.74 1.67 -3.09
C THR A 19 -14.30 1.92 -1.70
N ASN A 20 -13.88 1.13 -0.72
CA ASN A 20 -14.19 1.33 0.70
C ASN A 20 -12.87 1.51 1.46
N PRO A 21 -12.40 2.76 1.62
CA PRO A 21 -11.11 3.02 2.28
C PRO A 21 -11.11 2.49 3.73
N PRO A 22 -10.05 1.78 4.15
CA PRO A 22 -9.94 1.32 5.53
C PRO A 22 -9.76 2.52 6.48
N ALA A 23 -10.28 2.39 7.70
CA ALA A 23 -10.12 3.42 8.74
C ALA A 23 -8.66 3.56 9.21
N ILE A 24 -7.87 2.50 9.07
CA ILE A 24 -6.47 2.43 9.49
C ILE A 24 -5.66 1.88 8.33
N VAL A 25 -4.60 2.59 7.97
CA VAL A 25 -3.56 2.13 7.05
C VAL A 25 -2.23 2.20 7.79
N ILE A 26 -1.48 1.10 7.75
CA ILE A 26 -0.17 0.99 8.38
C ILE A 26 0.86 0.73 7.28
N ILE A 27 2.00 1.41 7.37
CA ILE A 27 3.18 1.14 6.56
C ILE A 27 4.32 0.68 7.48
N ASP A 28 5.01 -0.39 7.08
CA ASP A 28 6.12 -0.94 7.85
C ASP A 28 7.34 0.01 7.80
N GLU A 29 7.88 0.34 8.97
CA GLU A 29 9.05 1.22 9.12
C GLU A 29 10.30 0.68 8.41
N ALA A 30 10.43 -0.65 8.27
CA ALA A 30 11.55 -1.26 7.55
C ALA A 30 11.65 -0.80 6.08
N LEU A 31 10.53 -0.37 5.49
CA LEU A 31 10.52 0.16 4.12
C LEU A 31 11.26 1.49 3.97
N SER A 32 11.50 2.21 5.07
CA SER A 32 12.22 3.50 5.06
C SER A 32 13.71 3.38 4.73
N GLU A 33 14.27 2.17 4.81
CA GLU A 33 15.68 1.89 4.48
C GLU A 33 15.93 1.87 2.96
N TYR A 34 14.88 1.85 2.14
CA TYR A 34 14.97 1.79 0.69
C TYR A 34 14.68 3.16 0.06
N GLU A 35 15.51 3.57 -0.89
CA GLU A 35 15.29 4.79 -1.69
C GLU A 35 13.99 4.70 -2.50
N VAL A 36 13.71 3.53 -3.06
CA VAL A 36 12.52 3.24 -3.86
C VAL A 36 11.81 2.00 -3.34
N VAL A 37 10.50 2.13 -3.13
CA VAL A 37 9.57 1.04 -2.84
C VAL A 37 8.64 0.83 -4.02
N TRP A 38 8.25 -0.43 -4.27
CA TRP A 38 7.36 -0.79 -5.37
C TRP A 38 6.04 -1.31 -4.81
N ALA A 39 4.95 -0.60 -5.11
CA ALA A 39 3.61 -0.96 -4.66
C ALA A 39 2.73 -1.46 -5.81
N ALA A 40 1.76 -2.32 -5.52
CA ALA A 40 0.81 -2.81 -6.51
C ALA A 40 -0.05 -1.67 -7.09
N ALA A 41 -0.31 -1.73 -8.40
CA ALA A 41 -1.04 -0.68 -9.13
C ALA A 41 -2.47 -1.11 -9.53
N GLY A 42 -3.08 -2.05 -8.81
CA GLY A 42 -4.45 -2.50 -9.06
C GLY A 42 -4.59 -3.70 -9.99
N HIS A 43 -3.48 -4.26 -10.50
CA HIS A 43 -3.44 -5.40 -11.41
C HIS A 43 -2.30 -6.36 -11.04
N PRO A 44 -2.45 -7.70 -11.20
CA PRO A 44 -1.43 -8.69 -10.83
C PRO A 44 -0.05 -8.53 -11.49
N HIS A 45 0.01 -7.76 -12.58
CA HIS A 45 1.24 -7.50 -13.35
C HIS A 45 1.60 -6.01 -13.44
N ALA A 46 1.03 -5.17 -12.56
CA ALA A 46 1.30 -3.74 -12.56
C ALA A 46 1.75 -3.29 -11.16
N VAL A 47 2.87 -2.59 -11.13
CA VAL A 47 3.44 -1.95 -9.94
C VAL A 47 3.86 -0.53 -10.30
N PHE A 48 3.97 0.33 -9.29
CA PHE A 48 4.51 1.68 -9.44
C PHE A 48 5.61 1.94 -8.41
N PRO A 49 6.67 2.68 -8.78
CA PRO A 49 7.71 3.09 -7.85
C PRO A 49 7.23 4.31 -7.02
N SER A 50 7.68 4.40 -5.78
CA SER A 50 7.49 5.56 -4.92
C SER A 50 8.58 5.61 -3.85
N SER A 51 8.73 6.74 -3.16
CA SER A 51 9.52 6.79 -1.92
C SER A 51 8.68 6.36 -0.72
N PHE A 52 9.33 5.94 0.37
CA PHE A 52 8.62 5.64 1.64
C PHE A 52 7.71 6.80 2.09
N ASN A 53 8.23 8.04 2.05
CA ASN A 53 7.50 9.21 2.51
C ASN A 53 6.32 9.57 1.61
N GLU A 54 6.50 9.48 0.30
CA GLU A 54 5.43 9.70 -0.66
C GLU A 54 4.33 8.64 -0.52
N LEU A 55 4.71 7.35 -0.50
CA LEU A 55 3.76 6.25 -0.34
C LEU A 55 2.95 6.37 0.95
N LYS A 56 3.62 6.69 2.06
CA LYS A 56 2.98 6.96 3.35
C LYS A 56 1.98 8.11 3.26
N SER A 57 2.35 9.20 2.57
CA SER A 57 1.50 10.38 2.42
C SER A 57 0.26 10.10 1.58
N ILE A 58 0.43 9.50 0.39
CA ILE A 58 -0.69 9.24 -0.52
C ILE A 58 -1.66 8.17 -0.01
N ALA A 59 -1.16 7.22 0.80
CA ALA A 59 -1.97 6.19 1.42
C ALA A 59 -2.57 6.60 2.78
N ASN A 60 -2.27 7.82 3.26
CA ASN A 60 -2.64 8.28 4.59
C ASN A 60 -2.26 7.27 5.70
N ALA A 61 -1.06 6.73 5.59
CA ALA A 61 -0.59 5.63 6.43
C ALA A 61 0.17 6.10 7.67
N THR A 62 0.00 5.37 8.76
CA THR A 62 0.81 5.49 9.97
C THR A 62 1.99 4.54 9.88
N ALA A 63 3.21 5.04 10.11
CA ALA A 63 4.40 4.19 10.17
C ALA A 63 4.43 3.45 11.50
N LEU A 64 4.61 2.13 11.47
CA LEU A 64 4.78 1.28 12.64
C LEU A 64 5.74 0.14 12.30
N VAL A 65 6.42 -0.41 13.31
CA VAL A 65 7.15 -1.67 13.18
C VAL A 65 6.14 -2.81 13.04
N VAL A 66 6.17 -3.52 11.90
CA VAL A 66 5.28 -4.65 11.63
C VAL A 66 6.10 -5.93 11.53
N GLY A 67 5.84 -6.88 12.42
CA GLY A 67 6.67 -8.08 12.56
C GLY A 67 7.67 -7.95 13.72
N ALA A 68 8.26 -9.09 14.11
CA ALA A 68 9.22 -9.21 15.21
C ALA A 68 10.60 -9.60 14.68
#